data_AF-A0A5C3PGN1-F1
#
_entry.id   AF-A0A5C3PGN1-F1
#
_cell.length_a   1.000
_cell.length_b   1.000
_cell.length_c   1.000
_cell.angle_alpha   90.00
_cell.angle_beta   90.00
_cell.angle_gamma   90.00
#
_symmetry.space_group_name_H-M   'P 1'
#
loop_
_entity.id
_entity.type
_entity.pdbx_description
1 polymer ?
#
loop_
_entity_poly.entity_id
_entity_poly.type
_entity_poly.pdbx_seq_one_letter_code
_entity_poly.pdbx_strand_id
1 'polypeptide(L)'
;MAKVLDALSVTLAPDVLQGVKVEYDSKPTLRALGSLLGRIGGNVTNLSIYPRFRWTLDDRQKWTDPFDDWTLLDIRACKKLESLHLSIYVRHKEDLKPQRPLPVSHIAAGLLANYAATTLREISIDVNDLERPKMPENGTVLRLQEFDKVVTQARFPNLQRFELSVSPSEARGREAKCVEARRCLAATLRTLPGLRARGVLKVRVKKW
;
A
#
# COMPACT_ATOMS: atom_id res chain seq x y z
N MET A 1 19.48 -4.25 1.55
CA MET A 1 18.70 -4.42 2.79
C MET A 1 18.52 -5.89 3.18
N ALA A 2 18.26 -6.81 2.24
CA ALA A 2 18.08 -8.25 2.49
C ALA A 2 19.05 -8.88 3.53
N LYS A 3 20.37 -8.76 3.35
CA LYS A 3 21.37 -9.33 4.28
C LYS A 3 21.19 -8.89 5.74
N VAL A 4 20.72 -7.66 5.95
CA VAL A 4 20.45 -7.13 7.30
C VAL A 4 19.23 -7.80 7.89
N LEU A 5 18.15 -7.95 7.11
CA LEU A 5 16.95 -8.65 7.53
C LEU A 5 17.23 -10.13 7.81
N ASP A 6 18.06 -10.77 6.98
CA ASP A 6 18.50 -12.16 7.21
C ASP A 6 19.29 -12.27 8.51
N ALA A 7 20.26 -11.38 8.76
CA ALA A 7 21.00 -11.36 10.02
C ALA A 7 20.08 -11.14 11.23
N LEU A 8 19.16 -10.19 11.16
CA LEU A 8 18.15 -9.93 12.20
C LEU A 8 17.24 -11.13 12.42
N SER A 9 16.91 -11.87 11.36
CA SER A 9 16.09 -13.08 11.47
C SER A 9 16.77 -14.16 12.28
N VAL A 10 18.10 -14.17 12.36
CA VAL A 10 18.86 -15.14 13.16
C VAL A 10 19.06 -14.65 14.60
N THR A 11 19.34 -13.36 14.78
CA THR A 11 19.75 -12.78 16.06
C THR A 11 18.59 -12.37 16.97
N LEU A 12 17.45 -11.96 16.41
CA LEU A 12 16.30 -11.57 17.21
C LEU A 12 15.63 -12.79 17.84
N ALA A 13 15.38 -12.69 19.14
CA ALA A 13 14.51 -13.65 19.81
C ALA A 13 13.08 -13.55 19.23
N PRO A 14 12.33 -14.66 19.18
CA PRO A 14 10.93 -14.63 18.76
C PRO A 14 10.12 -13.63 19.57
N ASP A 15 9.16 -12.97 18.92
CA ASP A 15 8.13 -12.15 19.57
C ASP A 15 8.63 -10.95 20.40
N VAL A 16 9.87 -10.51 20.22
CA VAL A 16 10.41 -9.32 20.92
C VAL A 16 10.03 -8.00 20.27
N LEU A 17 9.70 -8.00 18.97
CA LEU A 17 9.36 -6.77 18.25
C LEU A 17 7.85 -6.54 18.23
N GLN A 18 7.46 -5.30 18.54
CA GLN A 18 6.09 -4.81 18.40
C GLN A 18 5.90 -3.98 17.13
N GLY A 19 6.94 -3.31 16.64
CA GLY A 19 6.89 -2.47 15.46
C GLY A 19 7.97 -2.84 14.45
N VAL A 20 7.60 -2.96 13.18
CA VAL A 20 8.50 -3.24 12.08
C VAL A 20 8.28 -2.19 10.99
N LYS A 21 9.32 -1.40 10.72
CA LYS A 21 9.34 -0.43 9.63
C LYS A 21 10.49 -0.77 8.68
N VAL A 22 10.19 -1.02 7.41
CA VAL A 22 11.18 -1.46 6.43
C VAL A 22 11.06 -0.67 5.13
N GLU A 23 12.22 -0.21 4.66
CA GLU A 23 12.39 0.27 3.31
C GLU A 23 12.89 -0.86 2.40
N TYR A 24 12.12 -1.21 1.37
CA TYR A 24 12.49 -2.23 0.41
C TYR A 24 13.07 -1.63 -0.87
N ASP A 25 14.11 -2.28 -1.39
CA ASP A 25 14.79 -1.87 -2.62
C ASP A 25 14.71 -2.94 -3.72
N SER A 26 14.32 -4.16 -3.37
CA SER A 26 14.45 -5.34 -4.22
C SER A 26 13.54 -6.50 -3.76
N LYS A 27 13.28 -7.46 -4.66
CA LYS A 27 12.51 -8.67 -4.35
C LYS A 27 13.15 -9.51 -3.23
N PRO A 28 14.49 -9.70 -3.19
CA PRO A 28 15.15 -10.35 -2.06
C PRO A 28 14.86 -9.67 -0.71
N THR A 29 14.78 -8.35 -0.66
CA THR A 29 14.45 -7.63 0.58
C THR A 29 13.04 -7.95 1.06
N LEU A 30 12.05 -8.04 0.16
CA LEU A 30 10.68 -8.45 0.53
C LEU A 30 10.61 -9.89 1.03
N ARG A 31 11.32 -10.82 0.38
CA ARG A 31 11.39 -12.21 0.83
C ARG A 31 12.04 -12.33 2.21
N ALA A 32 13.17 -11.66 2.41
CA ALA A 32 13.86 -11.63 3.70
C ALA A 32 12.97 -11.04 4.80
N LEU A 33 12.17 -10.01 4.48
CA LEU A 33 11.17 -9.47 5.39
C LEU A 33 10.09 -10.52 5.72
N GLY A 34 9.56 -11.22 4.74
CA GLY A 34 8.60 -12.31 4.97
C GLY A 34 9.17 -13.41 5.88
N SER A 35 10.41 -13.84 5.63
CA SER A 35 11.12 -14.81 6.49
C SER A 35 11.32 -14.30 7.92
N LEU A 36 11.70 -13.03 8.07
CA LEU A 36 11.81 -12.38 9.38
C LEU A 36 10.47 -12.40 10.12
N LEU A 37 9.39 -11.90 9.49
CA LEU A 37 8.05 -11.87 10.08
C LEU A 37 7.52 -13.27 10.40
N GLY A 38 7.88 -14.29 9.62
CA GLY A 38 7.56 -15.68 9.91
C GLY A 38 8.07 -16.15 11.29
N ARG A 39 9.21 -15.60 11.75
CA ARG A 39 9.84 -15.97 13.02
C ARG A 39 9.47 -15.03 14.18
N ILE A 40 9.39 -13.72 13.92
CA ILE A 40 9.21 -12.71 14.98
C ILE A 40 7.83 -12.05 14.99
N GLY A 41 6.96 -12.40 14.05
CA GLY A 41 5.70 -11.70 13.77
C GLY A 41 4.62 -11.87 14.84
N GLY A 42 4.71 -12.86 15.74
CA GLY A 42 3.62 -13.18 16.67
C GLY A 42 3.24 -12.03 17.61
N ASN A 43 4.18 -11.15 17.95
CA ASN A 43 3.94 -9.94 18.74
C ASN A 43 3.97 -8.63 17.95
N VAL A 44 4.16 -8.67 16.63
CA VAL A 44 4.17 -7.45 15.81
C VAL A 44 2.75 -6.88 15.71
N THR A 45 2.58 -5.66 16.22
CA THR A 45 1.32 -4.90 16.19
C THR A 45 1.33 -3.81 15.12
N ASN A 46 2.51 -3.35 14.70
CA ASN A 46 2.65 -2.29 13.69
C ASN A 46 3.61 -2.72 12.58
N LEU A 47 3.16 -2.69 11.33
CA LEU A 47 3.98 -2.98 10.16
C LEU A 47 3.88 -1.83 9.15
N SER A 48 5.02 -1.29 8.75
CA SER A 48 5.09 -0.21 7.76
C SER A 48 6.13 -0.52 6.71
N ILE A 49 5.69 -0.58 5.45
CA ILE A 49 6.50 -1.03 4.33
C ILE A 49 6.49 0.04 3.25
N TYR A 50 7.67 0.54 2.93
CA TYR A 50 7.87 1.61 1.96
C TYR A 50 8.93 1.20 0.96
N PRO A 51 8.82 1.58 -0.31
CA PRO A 51 9.95 1.46 -1.18
C PRO A 51 11.01 2.48 -0.80
N ARG A 52 12.26 2.10 -1.02
CA ARG A 52 13.40 3.01 -0.86
C ARG A 52 13.23 4.18 -1.81
N PHE A 53 13.38 5.39 -1.26
CA PHE A 53 13.12 6.64 -1.96
C PHE A 53 13.92 6.73 -3.28
N ARG A 54 13.22 7.09 -4.37
CA ARG A 54 13.83 7.37 -5.68
C ARG A 54 13.59 8.83 -6.05
N TRP A 55 14.68 9.56 -6.22
CA TRP A 55 14.72 11.02 -6.24
C TRP A 55 14.09 11.65 -7.48
N THR A 56 14.17 11.00 -8.64
CA THR A 56 13.64 11.56 -9.89
C THR A 56 12.39 10.82 -10.35
N LEU A 57 11.45 11.54 -10.95
CA LEU A 57 10.28 10.93 -11.60
C LEU A 57 10.72 9.89 -12.65
N ASP A 58 11.79 10.18 -13.41
CA ASP A 58 12.36 9.28 -14.40
C ASP A 58 12.83 7.94 -13.81
N ASP A 59 13.51 7.98 -12.66
CA ASP A 59 13.95 6.77 -11.96
C ASP A 59 12.76 5.96 -11.45
N ARG A 60 11.68 6.64 -11.02
CA ARG A 60 10.44 6.01 -10.56
C ARG A 60 9.68 5.37 -11.72
N GLN A 61 9.66 6.00 -12.89
CA GLN A 61 9.00 5.48 -14.09
C GLN A 61 9.72 4.30 -14.74
N LYS A 62 11.05 4.22 -14.61
CA LYS A 62 11.85 3.08 -15.11
C LYS A 62 11.92 1.93 -14.10
N TRP A 63 11.53 2.16 -12.85
CA TRP A 63 11.66 1.18 -11.80
C TRP A 63 10.57 0.12 -11.85
N THR A 64 10.99 -1.15 -11.84
CA THR A 64 10.09 -2.25 -11.50
C THR A 64 10.04 -2.40 -10.00
N ASP A 65 8.95 -1.94 -9.40
CA ASP A 65 8.56 -2.14 -8.02
C ASP A 65 8.56 -3.64 -7.67
N PRO A 66 9.46 -4.08 -6.79
CA PRO A 66 9.48 -5.44 -6.27
C PRO A 66 8.16 -5.90 -5.66
N PHE A 67 7.36 -4.95 -5.13
CA PHE A 67 6.10 -5.21 -4.46
C PHE A 67 4.95 -5.45 -5.43
N ASP A 68 5.14 -5.27 -6.75
CA ASP A 68 4.19 -5.75 -7.78
C ASP A 68 3.81 -7.23 -7.56
N ASP A 69 4.77 -8.02 -7.07
CA ASP A 69 4.54 -9.39 -6.64
C ASP A 69 4.32 -9.43 -5.12
N TRP A 70 3.12 -9.04 -4.70
CA TRP A 70 2.73 -8.99 -3.28
C TRP A 70 2.85 -10.35 -2.58
N THR A 71 2.89 -11.46 -3.33
CA THR A 71 3.01 -12.81 -2.78
C THR A 71 4.37 -13.07 -2.13
N LEU A 72 5.38 -12.24 -2.45
CA LEU A 72 6.72 -12.31 -1.88
C LEU A 72 6.78 -11.90 -0.41
N LEU A 73 5.76 -11.21 0.09
CA LEU A 73 5.65 -10.78 1.47
C LEU A 73 4.54 -11.56 2.18
N ASP A 74 4.92 -12.53 3.00
CA ASP A 74 3.98 -13.24 3.88
C ASP A 74 3.88 -12.55 5.24
N ILE A 75 2.70 -12.02 5.55
CA ILE A 75 2.41 -11.38 6.85
C ILE A 75 1.48 -12.22 7.74
N ARG A 76 1.16 -13.46 7.36
CA ARG A 76 0.21 -14.31 8.11
C ARG A 76 0.68 -14.65 9.52
N ALA A 77 1.99 -14.63 9.76
CA ALA A 77 2.57 -14.82 11.08
C ALA A 77 2.25 -13.65 12.04
N CYS A 78 1.92 -12.45 11.51
CA CYS A 78 1.60 -11.26 12.27
C CYS A 78 0.16 -11.27 12.81
N LYS A 79 -0.17 -12.24 13.66
CA LYS A 79 -1.55 -12.48 14.14
C LYS A 79 -2.10 -11.37 15.05
N LYS A 80 -1.23 -10.55 15.65
CA LYS A 80 -1.59 -9.41 16.51
C LYS A 80 -1.49 -8.07 15.78
N LEU A 81 -1.35 -8.07 14.45
CA LEU A 81 -1.16 -6.85 13.69
C LEU A 81 -2.40 -5.95 13.83
N GLU A 82 -2.20 -4.74 14.35
CA GLU A 82 -3.25 -3.74 14.55
C GLU A 82 -3.13 -2.60 13.53
N SER A 83 -1.92 -2.29 13.07
CA SER A 83 -1.66 -1.24 12.08
C SER A 83 -0.82 -1.74 10.92
N LEU A 84 -1.29 -1.48 9.71
CA LEU A 84 -0.58 -1.79 8.46
C LEU A 84 -0.47 -0.55 7.58
N HIS A 85 0.75 -0.18 7.20
CA HIS A 85 1.01 0.89 6.24
C HIS A 85 1.74 0.36 5.02
N LEU A 86 1.14 0.60 3.85
CA LEU A 86 1.67 0.23 2.54
C LEU A 86 1.86 1.47 1.67
N SER A 87 2.87 1.44 0.81
CA SER A 87 3.07 2.43 -0.25
C SER A 87 3.04 1.77 -1.61
N ILE A 88 2.31 2.39 -2.54
CA ILE A 88 2.13 1.91 -3.92
C ILE A 88 2.48 3.05 -4.88
N TYR A 89 3.21 2.74 -5.94
CA TYR A 89 3.61 3.70 -6.98
C TYR A 89 2.86 3.43 -8.28
N VAL A 90 2.24 4.46 -8.84
CA VAL A 90 1.58 4.39 -10.14
C VAL A 90 2.63 4.60 -11.23
N ARG A 91 2.81 3.61 -12.11
CA ARG A 91 3.64 3.78 -13.33
C ARG A 91 2.80 4.32 -14.47
N HIS A 92 3.39 5.21 -15.26
CA HIS A 92 2.77 5.89 -16.40
C HIS A 92 3.02 5.20 -17.74
N LYS A 93 4.01 4.29 -17.84
CA LYS A 93 4.35 3.68 -19.13
C LYS A 93 3.33 2.62 -19.55
N GLU A 94 2.41 3.07 -20.39
CA GLU A 94 1.48 2.30 -21.21
C GLU A 94 2.17 1.46 -22.33
N ASP A 95 3.50 1.42 -22.43
CA ASP A 95 4.20 0.81 -23.59
C ASP A 95 4.72 -0.63 -23.43
N LEU A 96 4.28 -1.39 -22.43
CA LEU A 96 4.67 -2.81 -22.30
C LEU A 96 3.48 -3.75 -22.35
N LYS A 97 3.00 -3.97 -23.59
CA LYS A 97 2.11 -5.02 -24.09
C LYS A 97 0.64 -4.97 -23.63
N PRO A 98 -0.32 -5.30 -24.52
CA PRO A 98 -1.76 -5.23 -24.26
C PRO A 98 -2.32 -6.41 -23.44
N GLN A 99 -1.49 -7.07 -22.62
CA GLN A 99 -1.99 -8.09 -21.69
C GLN A 99 -2.41 -7.40 -20.40
N ARG A 100 -3.71 -7.04 -20.34
CA ARG A 100 -4.47 -6.58 -19.15
C ARG A 100 -3.59 -6.01 -18.03
N PRO A 101 -3.29 -4.70 -18.02
CA PRO A 101 -2.56 -4.10 -16.90
C PRO A 101 -3.32 -4.42 -15.61
N LEU A 102 -2.67 -5.16 -14.70
CA LEU A 102 -3.22 -5.45 -13.39
C LEU A 102 -3.41 -4.11 -12.67
N PRO A 103 -4.58 -3.86 -12.06
CA PRO A 103 -4.87 -2.57 -11.46
C PRO A 103 -3.90 -2.30 -10.31
N VAL A 104 -3.44 -1.07 -10.11
CA VAL A 104 -2.46 -0.75 -9.06
C VAL A 104 -2.95 -1.12 -7.65
N SER A 105 -4.28 -1.16 -7.41
CA SER A 105 -4.86 -1.68 -6.15
C SER A 105 -4.66 -3.17 -5.91
N HIS A 106 -4.41 -3.98 -6.95
CA HIS A 106 -4.33 -5.45 -6.83
C HIS A 106 -3.26 -5.91 -5.85
N ILE A 107 -2.17 -5.14 -5.73
CA ILE A 107 -1.04 -5.40 -4.85
C ILE A 107 -1.51 -5.38 -3.39
N ALA A 108 -2.00 -4.22 -2.93
CA ALA A 108 -2.45 -4.06 -1.56
C ALA A 108 -3.76 -4.83 -1.30
N ALA A 109 -4.70 -4.86 -2.24
CA ALA A 109 -5.94 -5.61 -2.10
C ALA A 109 -5.68 -7.12 -2.01
N GLY A 110 -4.74 -7.65 -2.81
CA GLY A 110 -4.31 -9.05 -2.77
C GLY A 110 -3.69 -9.42 -1.43
N LEU A 111 -2.76 -8.60 -0.92
CA LEU A 111 -2.15 -8.79 0.39
C LEU A 111 -3.21 -8.74 1.52
N LEU A 112 -4.12 -7.78 1.48
CA LEU A 112 -5.20 -7.63 2.47
C LEU A 112 -6.18 -8.80 2.44
N ALA A 113 -6.57 -9.26 1.26
CA ALA A 113 -7.51 -10.37 1.10
C ALA A 113 -6.94 -11.69 1.63
N ASN A 114 -5.65 -11.95 1.38
CA ASN A 114 -5.07 -13.27 1.58
C ASN A 114 -4.25 -13.38 2.87
N TYR A 115 -3.49 -12.35 3.25
CA TYR A 115 -2.46 -12.48 4.29
C TYR A 115 -2.70 -11.60 5.52
N ALA A 116 -3.46 -10.52 5.41
CA ALA A 116 -3.67 -9.61 6.53
C ALA A 116 -4.52 -10.21 7.66
N ALA A 117 -4.13 -9.91 8.90
CA ALA A 117 -4.82 -10.35 10.10
C ALA A 117 -6.14 -9.59 10.32
N THR A 118 -7.13 -10.28 10.90
CA THR A 118 -8.45 -9.70 11.22
C THR A 118 -8.43 -8.75 12.43
N THR A 119 -7.29 -8.68 13.13
CA THR A 119 -7.01 -7.78 14.26
C THR A 119 -6.73 -6.35 13.84
N LEU A 120 -6.58 -6.08 12.53
CA LEU A 120 -6.29 -4.76 12.03
C LEU A 120 -7.35 -3.74 12.44
N ARG A 121 -6.87 -2.64 13.02
CA ARG A 121 -7.64 -1.45 13.42
C ARG A 121 -7.36 -0.28 12.49
N GLU A 122 -6.15 -0.20 11.95
CA GLU A 122 -5.73 0.85 11.04
C GLU A 122 -5.04 0.28 9.79
N ILE A 123 -5.52 0.68 8.62
CA ILE A 123 -4.88 0.40 7.34
C ILE A 123 -4.59 1.73 6.69
N SER A 124 -3.33 1.99 6.36
CA SER A 124 -2.89 3.16 5.61
C SER A 124 -2.31 2.73 4.27
N ILE A 125 -2.71 3.39 3.20
CA ILE A 125 -2.20 3.17 1.86
C ILE A 125 -1.81 4.52 1.25
N ASP A 126 -0.52 4.65 0.94
CA ASP A 126 0.00 5.77 0.16
C ASP A 126 0.00 5.41 -1.33
N VAL A 127 -0.70 6.18 -2.15
CA VAL A 127 -0.67 6.08 -3.62
C VAL A 127 0.16 7.24 -4.14
N ASN A 128 1.31 6.94 -4.73
CA ASN A 128 2.28 7.94 -5.19
C ASN A 128 2.30 8.06 -6.72
N ASP A 129 2.78 9.23 -7.19
CA ASP A 129 2.93 9.59 -8.60
C ASP A 129 1.62 9.49 -9.41
N LEU A 130 0.50 9.99 -8.89
CA LEU A 130 -0.73 10.05 -9.67
C LEU A 130 -0.69 11.21 -10.68
N GLU A 131 -0.57 10.92 -11.99
CA GLU A 131 -0.72 11.91 -13.07
C GLU A 131 -2.21 12.09 -13.39
N ARG A 132 -2.75 13.27 -13.07
CA ARG A 132 -4.14 13.69 -13.34
C ARG A 132 -5.20 12.92 -12.53
N PRO A 133 -5.93 13.57 -11.61
CA PRO A 133 -7.19 13.05 -11.11
C PRO A 133 -8.33 13.25 -12.14
N LYS A 134 -8.07 13.03 -13.44
CA LYS A 134 -9.12 12.46 -14.28
C LYS A 134 -9.17 11.00 -13.88
N MET A 135 -9.71 10.74 -12.68
CA MET A 135 -10.26 9.44 -12.35
C MET A 135 -11.22 9.16 -13.51
N PRO A 136 -10.87 8.26 -14.44
CA PRO A 136 -11.77 7.99 -15.53
C PRO A 136 -13.06 7.54 -14.85
N GLU A 137 -14.19 7.97 -15.35
CA GLU A 137 -15.48 7.39 -14.93
C GLU A 137 -15.45 5.84 -15.09
N ASN A 138 -14.44 5.30 -15.78
CA ASN A 138 -14.11 3.89 -15.98
C ASN A 138 -12.83 3.35 -15.28
N GLY A 139 -12.37 3.94 -14.15
CA GLY A 139 -11.65 3.25 -13.06
C GLY A 139 -10.46 2.31 -13.34
N THR A 140 -9.84 2.34 -14.52
CA THR A 140 -9.09 1.18 -15.03
C THR A 140 -7.69 1.01 -14.44
N VAL A 141 -6.99 2.12 -14.13
CA VAL A 141 -5.57 2.09 -13.69
C VAL A 141 -5.43 1.77 -12.20
N LEU A 142 -6.24 2.38 -11.34
CA LEU A 142 -6.14 2.18 -9.88
C LEU A 142 -7.12 1.16 -9.32
N ARG A 143 -8.32 0.97 -9.91
CA ARG A 143 -9.44 0.17 -9.37
C ARG A 143 -9.54 0.17 -7.84
N LEU A 144 -9.71 1.35 -7.23
CA LEU A 144 -9.80 1.48 -5.78
C LEU A 144 -10.97 0.67 -5.19
N GLN A 145 -12.04 0.44 -5.97
CA GLN A 145 -13.20 -0.35 -5.56
C GLN A 145 -12.86 -1.78 -5.11
N GLU A 146 -11.70 -2.32 -5.47
CA GLU A 146 -11.25 -3.61 -4.94
C GLU A 146 -11.07 -3.56 -3.41
N PHE A 147 -10.74 -2.40 -2.84
CA PHE A 147 -10.65 -2.25 -1.38
C PHE A 147 -12.01 -2.43 -0.69
N ASP A 148 -13.11 -1.95 -1.29
CA ASP A 148 -14.45 -2.17 -0.73
C ASP A 148 -14.83 -3.67 -0.71
N LYS A 149 -14.32 -4.45 -1.67
CA LYS A 149 -14.58 -5.89 -1.75
C LYS A 149 -13.81 -6.68 -0.69
N VAL A 150 -12.57 -6.29 -0.40
CA VAL A 150 -11.67 -7.05 0.49
C VAL A 150 -11.73 -6.53 1.92
N VAL A 151 -11.90 -5.22 2.11
CA VAL A 151 -11.93 -4.55 3.41
C VAL A 151 -13.39 -4.45 3.91
N THR A 152 -14.00 -5.59 4.15
CA THR A 152 -15.38 -5.68 4.64
C THR A 152 -15.46 -5.69 6.16
N GLN A 153 -16.64 -5.39 6.72
CA GLN A 153 -16.88 -5.52 8.17
C GLN A 153 -16.70 -6.97 8.64
N ALA A 154 -17.12 -7.94 7.84
CA ALA A 154 -16.96 -9.36 8.18
C ALA A 154 -15.49 -9.79 8.24
N ARG A 155 -14.65 -9.27 7.34
CA ARG A 155 -13.22 -9.61 7.32
C ARG A 155 -12.41 -8.84 8.37
N PHE A 156 -12.70 -7.55 8.55
CA PHE A 156 -12.01 -6.67 9.50
C PHE A 156 -13.02 -6.01 10.44
N PRO A 157 -13.54 -6.76 11.44
CA PRO A 157 -14.59 -6.26 12.34
C PRO A 157 -14.11 -5.14 13.26
N ASN A 158 -12.81 -5.12 13.57
CA ASN A 158 -12.19 -4.14 14.46
C ASN A 158 -11.59 -2.92 13.73
N LEU A 159 -11.81 -2.82 12.41
CA LEU A 159 -11.25 -1.73 11.63
C LEU A 159 -11.89 -0.41 12.03
N GLN A 160 -11.07 0.52 12.50
CA GLN A 160 -11.47 1.86 12.91
C GLN A 160 -11.13 2.89 11.84
N ARG A 161 -10.05 2.64 11.07
CA ARG A 161 -9.56 3.57 10.06
C ARG A 161 -8.99 2.86 8.85
N PHE A 162 -9.45 3.29 7.68
CA PHE A 162 -8.82 3.03 6.39
C PHE A 162 -8.40 4.38 5.79
N GLU A 163 -7.10 4.68 5.82
CA GLU A 163 -6.55 5.91 5.28
C GLU A 163 -5.99 5.68 3.87
N LEU A 164 -6.52 6.39 2.89
CA LEU A 164 -5.95 6.49 1.55
C LEU A 164 -5.33 7.87 1.35
N SER A 165 -4.01 7.91 1.25
CA SER A 165 -3.26 9.13 0.98
C SER A 165 -2.81 9.14 -0.47
N VAL A 166 -3.15 10.19 -1.21
CA VAL A 166 -2.78 10.33 -2.62
C VAL A 166 -1.76 11.45 -2.78
N SER A 167 -0.61 11.14 -3.38
CA SER A 167 0.44 12.09 -3.74
C SER A 167 0.39 12.30 -5.26
N PRO A 168 -0.01 13.50 -5.74
CA PRO A 168 0.05 13.80 -7.17
C PRO A 168 1.50 13.86 -7.66
N SER A 169 1.73 13.57 -8.94
CA SER A 169 3.03 13.72 -9.60
C SER A 169 3.59 15.15 -9.43
N GLU A 170 4.92 15.25 -9.23
CA GLU A 170 5.65 16.50 -9.00
C GLU A 170 5.53 17.51 -10.16
N ALA A 171 5.09 17.08 -11.35
CA ALA A 171 5.09 17.83 -12.60
C ALA A 171 4.13 19.05 -12.68
N ARG A 172 3.52 19.52 -11.58
CA ARG A 172 2.55 20.64 -11.60
C ARG A 172 2.86 21.76 -10.61
N GLY A 173 2.51 22.98 -10.99
CA GLY A 173 2.55 24.18 -10.13
C GLY A 173 1.52 24.14 -8.99
N ARG A 174 1.70 24.95 -7.94
CA ARG A 174 0.93 24.88 -6.67
C ARG A 174 -0.58 25.08 -6.83
N GLU A 175 -1.02 25.89 -7.79
CA GLU A 175 -2.43 26.29 -7.93
C GLU A 175 -3.30 25.19 -8.57
N ALA A 176 -2.75 24.49 -9.58
CA ALA A 176 -3.38 23.32 -10.18
C ALA A 176 -3.60 22.18 -9.16
N LYS A 177 -2.72 22.05 -8.15
CA LYS A 177 -2.79 21.00 -7.11
C LYS A 177 -4.04 21.11 -6.23
N CYS A 178 -4.54 22.32 -5.95
CA CYS A 178 -5.67 22.50 -5.04
C CYS A 178 -7.02 22.06 -5.64
N VAL A 179 -7.30 22.42 -6.89
CA VAL A 179 -8.53 22.01 -7.59
C VAL A 179 -8.52 20.51 -7.85
N GLU A 180 -7.36 19.97 -8.20
CA GLU A 180 -7.13 18.54 -8.42
C GLU A 180 -7.29 17.72 -7.14
N ALA A 181 -6.78 18.21 -6.00
CA ALA A 181 -6.96 17.56 -4.71
C ALA A 181 -8.44 17.37 -4.35
N ARG A 182 -9.28 18.41 -4.55
CA ARG A 182 -10.72 18.32 -4.29
C ARG A 182 -11.41 17.31 -5.21
N ARG A 183 -11.06 17.29 -6.50
CA ARG A 183 -11.60 16.31 -7.46
C ARG A 183 -11.18 14.89 -7.13
N CYS A 184 -9.91 14.69 -6.73
CA CYS A 184 -9.39 13.40 -6.30
C CYS A 184 -10.14 12.90 -5.06
N LEU A 185 -10.31 13.76 -4.05
CA LEU A 185 -11.06 13.44 -2.84
C LEU A 185 -12.50 12.98 -3.19
N ALA A 186 -13.23 13.78 -3.97
CA ALA A 186 -14.60 13.47 -4.37
C ALA A 186 -14.70 12.16 -5.16
N ALA A 187 -13.77 11.91 -6.08
CA ALA A 187 -13.74 10.67 -6.86
C ALA A 187 -13.43 9.45 -5.99
N THR A 188 -12.43 9.51 -5.10
CA THR A 188 -12.13 8.43 -4.15
C THR A 188 -13.34 8.11 -3.27
N LEU A 189 -13.99 9.13 -2.70
CA LEU A 189 -15.18 8.95 -1.87
C LEU A 189 -16.36 8.31 -2.62
N ARG A 190 -16.48 8.53 -3.93
CA ARG A 190 -17.47 7.85 -4.78
C ARG A 190 -17.09 6.41 -5.12
N THR A 191 -15.79 6.11 -5.17
CA THR A 191 -15.27 4.78 -5.58
C THR A 191 -15.20 3.79 -4.43
N LEU A 192 -15.24 4.29 -3.18
CA LEU A 192 -15.20 3.49 -1.95
C LEU A 192 -16.48 3.67 -1.10
N PRO A 193 -17.69 3.47 -1.66
CA PRO A 193 -18.94 3.69 -0.94
C PRO A 193 -19.11 2.81 0.30
N GLY A 194 -18.58 1.58 0.30
CA GLY A 194 -18.68 0.65 1.43
C GLY A 194 -17.87 1.10 2.63
N LEU A 195 -16.59 1.42 2.43
CA LEU A 195 -15.73 1.98 3.48
C LEU A 195 -16.23 3.35 3.96
N ARG A 196 -16.80 4.15 3.06
CA ARG A 196 -17.44 5.43 3.42
C ARG A 196 -18.68 5.22 4.29
N ALA A 197 -19.59 4.33 3.91
CA ALA A 197 -20.82 4.05 4.64
C ALA A 197 -20.55 3.51 6.05
N ARG A 198 -19.46 2.74 6.21
CA ARG A 198 -18.97 2.26 7.51
C ARG A 198 -18.34 3.36 8.38
N GLY A 199 -18.08 4.55 7.85
CA GLY A 199 -17.44 5.65 8.58
C GLY A 199 -15.94 5.46 8.86
N VAL A 200 -15.30 4.47 8.24
CA VAL A 200 -13.87 4.16 8.48
C VAL A 200 -12.94 4.82 7.46
N LEU A 201 -13.45 5.29 6.33
CA LEU A 201 -12.66 5.88 5.25
C LEU A 201 -12.16 7.29 5.58
N LYS A 202 -10.85 7.48 5.50
CA LYS A 202 -10.18 8.79 5.53
C LYS A 202 -9.37 8.97 4.25
N VAL A 203 -9.64 10.05 3.52
CA VAL A 203 -8.88 10.37 2.29
C VAL A 203 -8.04 11.60 2.53
N ARG A 204 -6.74 11.51 2.24
CA ARG A 204 -5.82 12.65 2.29
C ARG A 204 -5.18 12.86 0.91
N VAL A 205 -4.93 14.12 0.58
CA VAL A 205 -4.09 14.47 -0.56
C VAL A 205 -2.82 15.08 0.00
N LYS A 206 -1.69 14.42 -0.19
CA LYS A 206 -0.39 14.89 0.32
C LYS A 206 0.03 16.10 -0.50
N LYS A 207 0.45 17.17 0.21
CA LYS A 207 1.15 18.30 -0.38
C LYS A 207 2.64 17.97 -0.29
N TRP A 208 3.33 18.03 -1.43
CA TRP A 208 4.79 18.08 -1.46
C TRP A 208 5.27 19.40 -0.89
#